data_AF-A0A7V9N6F2-F1
#
_entry.id   AF-A0A7V9N6F2-F1
#
_cell.length_a   1.000
_cell.length_b   1.000
_cell.length_c   1.000
_cell.angle_alpha   90.00
_cell.angle_beta   90.00
_cell.angle_gamma   90.00
#
_symmetry.space_group_name_H-M   'P 1'
#
loop_
_entity.id
_entity.type
_entity.pdbx_description
1 polymer ?
#
loop_
_entity_poly.entity_id
_entity_poly.type
_entity_poly.pdbx_seq_one_letter_code
_entity_poly.pdbx_strand_id
1 'polypeptide(L)'
;MNRQFSVTSSSSTDAPREDWLRAGVLAGFLATFAMTVVLVIAYWLAGAIGSAEGGTVTRWSWALVNNPLAAMTADRIVVAIGANLVMGLLLAMVYARYVEPRLEGASWWKGVRFALIPWLLSLVLFLPFMGGGMFGMDIGAGPLPILGNLILHLVYGAILGLVYAEAAEDWLDNTDVDRMNAAGAERGAAMGLIVGLLGGIVVGWLAAPMFDDVASRPITTIGVAFIGAAIGLGIGSFAGMNGRQETTKS
;
A
#
# COMPACT_ATOMS: atom_id res chain seq x y z
N MET A 1 -20.17 -44.87 -36.67
CA MET A 1 -20.14 -44.79 -35.20
C MET A 1 -19.00 -43.87 -34.79
N ASN A 2 -19.24 -42.56 -34.72
CA ASN A 2 -18.26 -41.56 -34.29
C ASN A 2 -18.46 -41.29 -32.79
N ARG A 3 -17.49 -41.67 -31.95
CA ARG A 3 -17.47 -41.26 -30.54
C ARG A 3 -16.95 -39.83 -30.48
N GLN A 4 -17.83 -38.90 -30.14
CA GLN A 4 -17.44 -37.58 -29.65
C GLN A 4 -16.75 -37.78 -28.30
N PHE A 5 -15.47 -37.42 -28.21
CA PHE A 5 -14.80 -37.25 -26.94
C PHE A 5 -15.31 -35.95 -26.32
N SER A 6 -16.23 -36.05 -25.36
CA SER A 6 -16.56 -34.96 -24.46
C SER A 6 -15.36 -34.76 -23.53
N VAL A 7 -14.52 -33.76 -23.84
CA VAL A 7 -13.53 -33.27 -22.89
C VAL A 7 -14.31 -32.52 -21.81
N THR A 8 -14.56 -33.18 -20.70
CA THR A 8 -15.01 -32.55 -19.47
C THR A 8 -13.87 -31.68 -18.94
N SER A 9 -13.94 -30.38 -19.19
CA SER A 9 -13.13 -29.40 -18.49
C SER A 9 -13.52 -29.42 -17.01
N SER A 10 -12.70 -30.08 -16.19
CA SER A 10 -12.80 -29.95 -14.74
C SER A 10 -12.54 -28.49 -14.38
N SER A 11 -13.57 -27.77 -13.94
CA SER A 11 -13.40 -26.46 -13.33
C SER A 11 -12.58 -26.63 -12.05
N SER A 12 -11.31 -26.23 -12.08
CA SER A 12 -10.44 -26.19 -10.92
C SER A 12 -10.81 -24.98 -10.06
N THR A 13 -11.79 -25.14 -9.16
CA THR A 13 -12.42 -24.02 -8.45
C THR A 13 -11.74 -23.59 -7.14
N ASP A 14 -10.48 -23.95 -6.85
CA ASP A 14 -9.93 -23.62 -5.50
C ASP A 14 -8.42 -23.41 -5.39
N ALA A 15 -7.67 -23.42 -6.49
CA ALA A 15 -6.27 -23.01 -6.44
C ALA A 15 -6.20 -21.46 -6.46
N PRO A 16 -5.54 -20.80 -5.48
CA PRO A 16 -5.22 -19.39 -5.65
C PRO A 16 -4.44 -19.23 -6.94
N ARG A 17 -4.85 -18.27 -7.78
CA ARG A 17 -4.18 -17.95 -9.04
C ARG A 17 -2.68 -17.78 -8.76
N GLU A 18 -1.79 -18.44 -9.49
CA GLU A 18 -0.34 -18.51 -9.17
C GLU A 18 0.35 -17.12 -9.03
N ASP A 19 -0.29 -16.06 -9.53
CA ASP A 19 0.12 -14.65 -9.57
C ASP A 19 -0.37 -13.79 -8.38
N TRP A 20 -1.23 -14.33 -7.50
CA TRP A 20 -1.89 -13.58 -6.41
C TRP A 20 -0.91 -12.80 -5.52
N LEU A 21 0.27 -13.37 -5.26
CA LEU A 21 1.27 -12.76 -4.40
C LEU A 21 1.79 -11.43 -5.00
N ARG A 22 1.93 -11.37 -6.32
CA ARG A 22 2.59 -10.26 -7.01
C ARG A 22 1.63 -9.12 -7.28
N ALA A 23 0.44 -9.45 -7.81
CA ALA A 23 -0.67 -8.52 -7.87
C ALA A 23 -0.97 -7.97 -6.47
N GLY A 24 -0.92 -8.81 -5.44
CA GLY A 24 -1.06 -8.41 -4.04
C GLY A 24 0.02 -7.44 -3.56
N VAL A 25 1.30 -7.71 -3.81
CA VAL A 25 2.40 -6.83 -3.42
C VAL A 25 2.33 -5.47 -4.12
N LEU A 26 2.11 -5.45 -5.45
CA LEU A 26 1.98 -4.21 -6.23
C LEU A 26 0.78 -3.38 -5.74
N ALA A 27 -0.38 -4.02 -5.60
CA ALA A 27 -1.59 -3.36 -5.15
C ALA A 27 -1.45 -2.87 -3.70
N GLY A 28 -0.82 -3.64 -2.82
CA GLY A 28 -0.53 -3.24 -1.45
C GLY A 28 0.41 -2.06 -1.35
N PHE A 29 1.48 -2.02 -2.15
CA PHE A 29 2.40 -0.90 -2.22
C PHE A 29 1.68 0.38 -2.67
N LEU A 30 0.95 0.33 -3.79
CA LEU A 30 0.24 1.48 -4.34
C LEU A 30 -0.89 1.96 -3.43
N ALA A 31 -1.63 1.04 -2.81
CA ALA A 31 -2.67 1.37 -1.84
C ALA A 31 -2.09 2.05 -0.59
N THR A 32 -0.97 1.55 -0.07
CA THR A 32 -0.31 2.14 1.10
C THR A 32 0.27 3.51 0.78
N PHE A 33 0.85 3.66 -0.41
CA PHE A 33 1.33 4.95 -0.90
C PHE A 33 0.18 5.97 -1.01
N ALA A 34 -0.92 5.60 -1.66
CA ALA A 34 -2.10 6.46 -1.78
C ALA A 34 -2.68 6.85 -0.41
N MET A 35 -2.82 5.89 0.51
CA MET A 35 -3.23 6.16 1.89
C MET A 35 -2.28 7.15 2.58
N THR A 36 -0.96 6.98 2.42
CA THR A 36 0.05 7.85 3.04
C THR A 36 -0.02 9.27 2.50
N VAL A 37 -0.24 9.44 1.20
CA VAL A 37 -0.46 10.76 0.58
C VAL A 37 -1.68 11.45 1.20
N VAL A 38 -2.80 10.73 1.34
CA VAL A 38 -4.02 11.27 1.97
C VAL A 38 -3.78 11.63 3.44
N LEU A 39 -3.04 10.80 4.18
CA LEU A 39 -2.65 11.07 5.57
C LEU A 39 -1.85 12.37 5.68
N VAL A 40 -0.82 12.55 4.84
CA VAL A 40 0.02 13.76 4.84
C VAL A 40 -0.82 15.00 4.53
N ILE A 41 -1.68 14.94 3.51
CA ILE A 41 -2.58 16.05 3.15
C ILE A 41 -3.52 16.38 4.32
N ALA A 42 -4.10 15.38 4.97
CA ALA A 42 -5.02 15.56 6.09
C ALA A 42 -4.32 16.22 7.29
N TYR A 43 -3.13 15.77 7.66
CA TYR A 43 -2.36 16.35 8.76
C TYR A 43 -1.85 17.76 8.44
N TRP A 44 -1.43 18.01 7.19
CA TRP A 44 -1.07 19.35 6.74
C TRP A 44 -2.25 20.32 6.86
N LEU A 45 -3.44 19.92 6.38
CA LEU A 45 -4.65 20.72 6.46
C LEU A 45 -5.06 20.97 7.92
N ALA A 46 -5.03 19.94 8.76
CA ALA A 46 -5.34 20.05 10.18
C ALA A 46 -4.37 21.00 10.91
N GLY A 47 -3.09 20.97 10.56
CA GLY A 47 -2.08 21.90 11.09
C GLY A 47 -2.32 23.34 10.63
N ALA A 48 -2.72 23.54 9.37
CA ALA A 48 -2.95 24.88 8.81
C ALA A 48 -4.17 25.59 9.42
N ILE A 49 -5.23 24.84 9.78
CA ILE A 49 -6.46 25.41 10.36
C ILE A 49 -6.55 25.26 11.89
N GLY A 50 -5.62 24.52 12.50
CA GLY A 50 -5.65 24.17 13.91
C GLY A 50 -5.35 25.37 14.82
N SER A 51 -6.20 25.60 15.81
CA SER A 51 -5.95 26.58 16.88
C SER A 51 -6.53 26.12 18.22
N ALA A 52 -5.74 26.19 19.28
CA ALA A 52 -6.13 25.84 20.65
C ALA A 52 -7.23 26.76 21.22
N GLU A 53 -7.24 28.03 20.80
CA GLU A 53 -8.19 29.05 21.26
C GLU A 53 -9.37 29.25 20.31
N GLY A 54 -9.36 28.55 19.16
CA GLY A 54 -10.39 28.71 18.13
C GLY A 54 -11.71 28.01 18.46
N GLY A 55 -12.58 27.89 17.46
CA GLY A 55 -13.83 27.16 17.54
C GLY A 55 -13.65 25.64 17.66
N THR A 56 -14.76 24.90 17.72
CA THR A 56 -14.75 23.44 17.95
C THR A 56 -13.90 22.69 16.92
N VAL A 57 -14.10 22.95 15.62
CA VAL A 57 -13.37 22.27 14.54
C VAL A 57 -11.88 22.62 14.57
N THR A 58 -11.51 23.88 14.79
CA THR A 58 -10.10 24.28 14.83
C THR A 58 -9.39 23.72 16.06
N ARG A 59 -10.07 23.60 17.20
CA ARG A 59 -9.52 22.93 18.39
C ARG A 59 -9.34 21.44 18.17
N TRP A 60 -10.29 20.78 17.51
CA TRP A 60 -10.14 19.37 17.14
C TRP A 60 -8.97 19.15 16.19
N SER A 61 -8.82 19.98 15.15
CA SER A 61 -7.69 19.93 14.24
C SER A 61 -6.36 20.18 14.97
N TRP A 62 -6.35 21.13 15.91
CA TRP A 62 -5.18 21.39 16.75
C TRP A 62 -4.82 20.16 17.59
N ALA A 63 -5.78 19.56 18.30
CA ALA A 63 -5.56 18.37 19.12
C ALA A 63 -5.12 17.15 18.28
N LEU A 64 -5.61 17.02 17.03
CA LEU A 64 -5.24 15.94 16.13
C LEU A 64 -3.75 15.98 15.73
N VAL A 65 -3.16 17.17 15.65
CA VAL A 65 -1.74 17.35 15.30
C VAL A 65 -0.86 17.50 16.55
N ASN A 66 -1.41 18.03 17.65
CA ASN A 66 -0.71 18.29 18.90
C ASN A 66 -1.12 17.27 19.99
N ASN A 67 -0.69 16.02 19.83
CA ASN A 67 -0.91 14.96 20.81
C ASN A 67 0.31 14.04 20.93
N PRO A 68 0.42 13.24 22.01
CA PRO A 68 1.56 12.35 22.24
C PRO A 68 1.79 11.33 21.12
N LEU A 69 0.71 10.88 20.47
CA LEU A 69 0.72 9.92 19.37
C LEU A 69 1.38 10.51 18.12
N ALA A 70 1.01 11.74 17.76
CA ALA A 70 1.62 12.50 16.68
C ALA A 70 3.09 12.82 16.97
N ALA A 71 3.42 13.22 18.21
CA ALA A 71 4.81 13.46 18.63
C ALA A 71 5.67 12.20 18.53
N MET A 72 5.18 11.06 19.04
CA MET A 72 5.88 9.77 18.95
C MET A 72 6.11 9.36 17.48
N THR A 73 5.13 9.59 16.62
CA THR A 73 5.22 9.29 15.19
C THR A 73 6.25 10.19 14.50
N ALA A 74 6.32 11.48 14.86
CA ALA A 74 7.31 12.41 14.33
C ALA A 74 8.74 12.01 14.72
N ASP A 75 8.96 11.65 15.99
CA ASP A 75 10.26 11.21 16.51
C ASP A 75 10.76 9.91 15.85
N ARG A 76 9.82 9.04 15.44
CA ARG A 76 10.10 7.70 14.89
C ARG A 76 9.55 7.53 13.48
N ILE A 77 9.55 8.60 12.69
CA ILE A 77 8.87 8.63 11.39
C ILE A 77 9.31 7.51 10.44
N VAL A 78 10.61 7.17 10.43
CA VAL A 78 11.14 6.06 9.63
C VAL A 78 10.52 4.73 10.03
N VAL A 79 10.42 4.46 11.33
CA VAL A 79 9.83 3.24 11.87
C VAL A 79 8.33 3.21 11.61
N ALA A 80 7.64 4.34 11.78
CA ALA A 80 6.21 4.45 11.53
C ALA A 80 5.87 4.18 10.06
N ILE A 81 6.62 4.75 9.12
CA ILE A 81 6.41 4.55 7.69
C ILE A 81 6.76 3.11 7.28
N GLY A 82 7.87 2.55 7.80
CA GLY A 82 8.22 1.15 7.57
C GLY A 82 7.14 0.19 8.08
N ALA A 83 6.63 0.42 9.30
CA ALA A 83 5.55 -0.36 9.87
C ALA A 83 4.24 -0.24 9.07
N ASN A 84 3.91 0.98 8.61
CA ASN A 84 2.75 1.23 7.75
C ASN A 84 2.85 0.46 6.43
N LEU A 85 4.02 0.49 5.78
CA LEU A 85 4.25 -0.25 4.55
C LEU A 85 4.16 -1.77 4.76
N VAL A 86 4.82 -2.30 5.79
CA VAL A 86 4.78 -3.73 6.10
C VAL A 86 3.35 -4.18 6.38
N MET A 87 2.60 -3.45 7.20
CA MET A 87 1.21 -3.77 7.51
C MET A 87 0.32 -3.70 6.28
N GLY A 88 0.50 -2.67 5.45
CA GLY A 88 -0.23 -2.52 4.19
C GLY A 88 0.05 -3.66 3.20
N LEU A 89 1.28 -4.17 3.13
CA LEU A 89 1.61 -5.34 2.31
C LEU A 89 1.02 -6.63 2.89
N LEU A 90 1.09 -6.83 4.20
CA LEU A 90 0.48 -8.00 4.88
C LEU A 90 -1.03 -8.05 4.61
N LEU A 91 -1.73 -6.93 4.78
CA LEU A 91 -3.16 -6.83 4.51
C LEU A 91 -3.48 -7.09 3.03
N ALA A 92 -2.65 -6.58 2.11
CA ALA A 92 -2.85 -6.82 0.69
C ALA A 92 -2.68 -8.31 0.31
N MET A 93 -1.72 -9.00 0.92
CA MET A 93 -1.55 -10.45 0.75
C MET A 93 -2.75 -11.23 1.29
N VAL A 94 -3.27 -10.83 2.47
CA VAL A 94 -4.49 -11.43 3.02
C VAL A 94 -5.68 -11.21 2.10
N TYR A 95 -5.83 -9.98 1.58
CA TYR A 95 -6.87 -9.64 0.62
C TYR A 95 -6.80 -10.52 -0.64
N ALA A 96 -5.64 -10.55 -1.29
CA ALA A 96 -5.40 -11.32 -2.51
C ALA A 96 -5.65 -12.82 -2.33
N ARG A 97 -5.15 -13.41 -1.23
CA ARG A 97 -5.23 -14.86 -1.02
C ARG A 97 -6.60 -15.33 -0.55
N TYR A 98 -7.23 -14.58 0.34
CA TYR A 98 -8.39 -15.06 1.10
C TYR A 98 -9.68 -14.29 0.82
N VAL A 99 -9.61 -13.02 0.47
CA VAL A 99 -10.81 -12.18 0.41
C VAL A 99 -11.30 -12.00 -1.01
N GLU A 100 -10.40 -11.63 -1.92
CA GLU A 100 -10.75 -11.36 -3.31
C GLU A 100 -11.47 -12.53 -4.01
N PRO A 101 -11.02 -13.79 -3.88
CA PRO A 101 -11.69 -14.92 -4.54
C PRO A 101 -13.09 -15.23 -4.02
N ARG A 102 -13.45 -14.70 -2.84
CA ARG A 102 -14.72 -14.98 -2.16
C ARG A 102 -15.75 -13.87 -2.33
N LEU A 103 -15.34 -12.71 -2.84
CA LEU A 103 -16.21 -11.55 -2.98
C LEU A 103 -16.61 -11.37 -4.44
N GLU A 104 -17.91 -11.24 -4.66
CA GLU A 104 -18.47 -10.86 -5.96
C GLU A 104 -18.63 -9.34 -6.07
N GLY A 105 -18.66 -8.84 -7.31
CA GLY A 105 -18.93 -7.43 -7.63
C GLY A 105 -17.69 -6.61 -7.98
N ALA A 106 -17.89 -5.29 -8.09
CA ALA A 106 -16.86 -4.35 -8.55
C ALA A 106 -15.59 -4.39 -7.67
N SER A 107 -14.43 -4.35 -8.32
CA SER A 107 -13.13 -4.56 -7.67
C SER A 107 -12.82 -3.55 -6.57
N TRP A 108 -13.10 -2.27 -6.79
CA TRP A 108 -12.96 -1.24 -5.76
C TRP A 108 -13.84 -1.50 -4.53
N TRP A 109 -15.05 -2.05 -4.73
CA TRP A 109 -15.99 -2.35 -3.64
C TRP A 109 -15.59 -3.59 -2.85
N LYS A 110 -14.97 -4.59 -3.49
CA LYS A 110 -14.35 -5.73 -2.79
C LYS A 110 -13.28 -5.25 -1.80
N GLY A 111 -12.39 -4.39 -2.28
CA GLY A 111 -11.32 -3.81 -1.45
C GLY A 111 -11.85 -2.88 -0.35
N VAL A 112 -12.88 -2.07 -0.62
CA VAL A 112 -13.53 -1.24 0.42
C VAL A 112 -14.13 -2.10 1.53
N ARG A 113 -14.92 -3.14 1.18
CA ARG A 113 -15.49 -4.06 2.19
C ARG A 113 -14.42 -4.73 3.02
N PHE A 114 -13.32 -5.15 2.40
CA PHE A 114 -12.17 -5.69 3.10
C PHE A 114 -11.60 -4.67 4.10
N ALA A 115 -11.38 -3.42 3.68
CA ALA A 115 -10.73 -2.39 4.48
C ALA A 115 -11.53 -1.91 5.70
N LEU A 116 -12.84 -2.18 5.76
CA LEU A 116 -13.64 -1.94 6.96
C LEU A 116 -13.19 -2.76 8.17
N ILE A 117 -12.61 -3.95 7.93
CA ILE A 117 -12.07 -4.80 9.00
C ILE A 117 -10.82 -4.17 9.64
N PRO A 118 -9.73 -3.87 8.90
CA PRO A 118 -8.56 -3.18 9.48
C PRO A 118 -8.90 -1.77 10.00
N TRP A 119 -9.89 -1.08 9.42
CA TRP A 119 -10.41 0.16 10.00
C TRP A 119 -10.96 -0.07 11.42
N LEU A 120 -11.81 -1.08 11.61
CA LEU A 120 -12.35 -1.38 12.93
C LEU A 120 -11.25 -1.83 13.90
N LEU A 121 -10.34 -2.71 13.45
CA LEU A 121 -9.21 -3.16 14.25
C LEU A 121 -8.29 -2.01 14.66
N SER A 122 -8.09 -1.02 13.81
CA SER A 122 -7.25 0.12 14.16
C SER A 122 -7.92 1.01 15.23
N LEU A 123 -9.25 1.14 15.23
CA LEU A 123 -9.97 1.89 16.27
C LEU A 123 -9.99 1.19 17.63
N VAL A 124 -10.08 -0.15 17.65
CA VAL A 124 -10.30 -0.92 18.89
C VAL A 124 -9.04 -1.60 19.43
N LEU A 125 -8.00 -1.79 18.61
CA LEU A 125 -6.73 -2.38 19.01
C LEU A 125 -5.57 -1.40 18.88
N PHE A 126 -5.36 -0.84 17.68
CA PHE A 126 -4.17 -0.04 17.40
C PHE A 126 -4.16 1.29 18.16
N LEU A 127 -5.21 2.09 18.07
CA LEU A 127 -5.28 3.38 18.75
C LEU A 127 -5.17 3.25 20.28
N PRO A 128 -5.89 2.32 20.95
CA PRO A 128 -5.69 2.08 22.38
C PRO A 128 -4.27 1.65 22.71
N PHE A 129 -3.68 0.73 21.94
CA PHE A 129 -2.32 0.25 22.16
C PHE A 129 -1.28 1.38 22.07
N MET A 130 -1.51 2.35 21.18
CA MET A 130 -0.64 3.51 21.02
C MET A 130 -0.94 4.65 22.00
N GLY A 131 -1.89 4.47 22.93
CA GLY A 131 -2.24 5.48 23.94
C GLY A 131 -3.24 6.54 23.46
N GLY A 132 -3.93 6.32 22.34
CA GLY A 132 -5.01 7.18 21.85
C GLY A 132 -6.40 6.86 22.45
N GLY A 133 -6.49 5.84 23.29
CA GLY A 133 -7.75 5.39 23.87
C GLY A 133 -8.67 4.67 22.87
N MET A 134 -9.80 4.15 23.36
CA MET A 134 -10.82 3.53 22.50
C MET A 134 -11.34 4.54 21.48
N PHE A 135 -11.35 4.18 20.20
CA PHE A 135 -11.77 5.05 19.09
C PHE A 135 -10.98 6.37 18.96
N GLY A 136 -9.83 6.51 19.62
CA GLY A 136 -9.05 7.76 19.57
C GLY A 136 -9.55 8.85 20.51
N MET A 137 -10.41 8.53 21.49
CA MET A 137 -11.02 9.54 22.38
C MET A 137 -10.00 10.30 23.24
N ASP A 138 -8.89 9.68 23.63
CA ASP A 138 -7.87 10.32 24.47
C ASP A 138 -7.04 11.36 23.71
N ILE A 139 -7.14 11.40 22.38
CA ILE A 139 -6.51 12.41 21.52
C ILE A 139 -7.18 13.79 21.71
N GLY A 140 -8.45 13.83 22.14
CA GLY A 140 -9.18 15.10 22.30
C GLY A 140 -9.58 15.77 20.98
N ALA A 141 -9.38 15.11 19.84
CA ALA A 141 -9.69 15.61 18.50
C ALA A 141 -11.15 15.38 18.07
N GLY A 142 -12.05 15.12 19.01
CA GLY A 142 -13.45 14.82 18.72
C GLY A 142 -13.62 13.62 17.79
N PRO A 143 -14.49 13.68 16.75
CA PRO A 143 -14.70 12.56 15.82
C PRO A 143 -13.61 12.43 14.75
N LEU A 144 -12.65 13.36 14.67
CA LEU A 144 -11.65 13.38 13.60
C LEU A 144 -10.79 12.10 13.53
N PRO A 145 -10.33 11.48 14.65
CA PRO A 145 -9.59 10.22 14.57
C PRO A 145 -10.40 9.11 13.91
N ILE A 146 -11.71 9.02 14.20
CA ILE A 146 -12.59 7.98 13.64
C ILE A 146 -12.79 8.22 12.14
N LEU A 147 -13.17 9.45 11.76
CA LEU A 147 -13.49 9.81 10.39
C LEU A 147 -12.25 9.82 9.49
N GLY A 148 -11.15 10.40 9.96
CA GLY A 148 -9.88 10.41 9.25
C GLY A 148 -9.38 8.99 9.02
N ASN A 149 -9.40 8.15 10.05
CA ASN A 149 -8.99 6.75 9.93
C ASN A 149 -9.90 5.95 8.98
N LEU A 150 -11.20 6.23 8.96
CA LEU A 150 -12.13 5.64 7.99
C LEU A 150 -11.74 6.01 6.56
N ILE A 151 -11.54 7.31 6.28
CA ILE A 151 -11.16 7.79 4.95
C ILE A 151 -9.87 7.12 4.46
N LEU A 152 -8.85 7.01 5.32
CA LEU A 152 -7.58 6.36 4.99
C LEU A 152 -7.79 4.90 4.57
N HIS A 153 -8.57 4.14 5.33
CA HIS A 153 -8.85 2.74 5.03
C HIS A 153 -9.73 2.57 3.78
N LEU A 154 -10.71 3.46 3.55
CA LEU A 154 -11.51 3.43 2.33
C LEU A 154 -10.65 3.67 1.09
N VAL A 155 -9.73 4.65 1.13
CA VAL A 155 -8.79 4.90 0.04
C VAL A 155 -7.89 3.71 -0.20
N TYR A 156 -7.28 3.16 0.86
CA TYR A 156 -6.46 1.95 0.76
C TYR A 156 -7.23 0.79 0.13
N GLY A 157 -8.43 0.50 0.64
CA GLY A 157 -9.26 -0.58 0.13
C GLY A 157 -9.65 -0.39 -1.33
N ALA A 158 -10.09 0.81 -1.70
CA ALA A 158 -10.48 1.11 -3.08
C ALA A 158 -9.30 0.93 -4.06
N ILE A 159 -8.13 1.49 -3.74
CA ILE A 159 -6.93 1.38 -4.58
C ILE A 159 -6.42 -0.07 -4.62
N LEU A 160 -6.40 -0.76 -3.48
CA LEU A 160 -6.01 -2.18 -3.41
C LEU A 160 -6.89 -3.03 -4.33
N GLY A 161 -8.20 -2.86 -4.26
CA GLY A 161 -9.15 -3.61 -5.08
C GLY A 161 -9.00 -3.33 -6.58
N LEU A 162 -8.87 -2.06 -6.97
CA LEU A 162 -8.68 -1.66 -8.37
C LEU A 162 -7.38 -2.19 -8.94
N VAL A 163 -6.25 -1.90 -8.28
CA VAL A 163 -4.92 -2.27 -8.76
C VAL A 163 -4.75 -3.79 -8.79
N TYR A 164 -5.30 -4.50 -7.79
CA TYR A 164 -5.23 -5.96 -7.80
C TYR A 164 -5.99 -6.56 -8.98
N ALA A 165 -7.20 -6.06 -9.26
CA ALA A 165 -7.99 -6.56 -10.39
C ALA A 165 -7.30 -6.27 -11.72
N GLU A 166 -6.80 -5.05 -11.93
CA GLU A 166 -6.06 -4.69 -13.15
C GLU A 166 -4.84 -5.59 -13.33
N ALA A 167 -4.00 -5.69 -12.29
CA ALA A 167 -2.80 -6.52 -12.32
C ALA A 167 -3.11 -8.02 -12.51
N ALA A 168 -4.35 -8.44 -12.24
CA ALA A 168 -4.82 -9.80 -12.43
C ALA A 168 -5.55 -9.99 -13.78
N GLU A 169 -6.16 -8.97 -14.36
CA GLU A 169 -6.89 -9.04 -15.64
C GLU A 169 -5.96 -8.92 -16.85
N ASP A 170 -4.94 -8.05 -16.78
CA ASP A 170 -3.90 -7.85 -17.80
C ASP A 170 -3.10 -9.14 -18.11
N TRP A 171 -3.32 -10.19 -17.32
CA TRP A 171 -2.71 -11.52 -17.44
C TRP A 171 -3.58 -12.61 -18.05
N LEU A 172 -4.90 -12.40 -18.17
CA LEU A 172 -5.80 -13.44 -18.70
C LEU A 172 -5.76 -13.56 -20.23
N ASP A 173 -5.13 -12.61 -20.93
CA ASP A 173 -5.00 -12.59 -22.40
C ASP A 173 -3.74 -13.33 -22.92
N ASN A 174 -3.04 -14.07 -22.06
CA ASN A 174 -1.63 -14.41 -22.28
C ASN A 174 -1.34 -15.90 -22.56
N THR A 175 -0.53 -16.11 -23.61
CA THR A 175 -0.04 -17.41 -24.07
C THR A 175 1.04 -17.99 -23.13
N ASP A 176 1.42 -19.27 -23.29
CA ASP A 176 2.47 -19.88 -22.44
C ASP A 176 3.83 -19.11 -22.48
N VAL A 177 4.09 -18.39 -23.57
CA VAL A 177 5.28 -17.53 -23.75
C VAL A 177 5.25 -16.34 -22.80
N ASP A 178 4.08 -15.74 -22.62
CA ASP A 178 3.89 -14.60 -21.72
C ASP A 178 4.08 -15.04 -20.27
N ARG A 179 3.56 -16.22 -19.88
CA ARG A 179 3.72 -16.78 -18.53
C ARG A 179 5.19 -16.96 -18.13
N MET A 180 6.07 -17.30 -19.09
CA MET A 180 7.51 -17.42 -18.87
C MET A 180 8.22 -16.06 -18.75
N ASN A 181 7.76 -15.06 -19.49
CA ASN A 181 8.27 -13.68 -19.42
C ASN A 181 7.82 -12.98 -18.12
N ALA A 182 6.61 -13.29 -17.63
CA ALA A 182 6.11 -12.93 -16.30
C ALA A 182 7.15 -13.26 -15.23
N ALA A 183 7.54 -14.55 -15.16
CA ALA A 183 8.39 -15.07 -14.10
C ALA A 183 9.74 -14.34 -14.02
N GLY A 184 10.26 -13.88 -15.16
CA GLY A 184 11.43 -13.02 -15.23
C GLY A 184 11.15 -11.61 -14.74
N ALA A 185 10.14 -10.95 -15.30
CA ALA A 185 9.71 -9.60 -14.93
C ALA A 185 9.43 -9.49 -13.43
N GLU A 186 8.87 -10.52 -12.82
CA GLU A 186 8.42 -10.46 -11.44
C GLU A 186 9.56 -10.63 -10.42
N ARG A 187 10.56 -11.49 -10.71
CA ARG A 187 11.79 -11.52 -9.91
C ARG A 187 12.55 -10.21 -10.09
N GLY A 188 12.56 -9.70 -11.33
CA GLY A 188 13.13 -8.41 -11.67
C GLY A 188 12.49 -7.27 -10.89
N ALA A 189 11.17 -7.17 -10.88
CA ALA A 189 10.40 -6.14 -10.18
C ALA A 189 10.59 -6.22 -8.66
N ALA A 190 10.59 -7.43 -8.08
CA ALA A 190 10.84 -7.61 -6.65
C ALA A 190 12.27 -7.19 -6.27
N MET A 191 13.27 -7.62 -7.03
CA MET A 191 14.66 -7.23 -6.81
C MET A 191 14.85 -5.73 -7.04
N GLY A 192 14.23 -5.19 -8.08
CA GLY A 192 14.25 -3.79 -8.44
C GLY A 192 13.61 -2.91 -7.36
N LEU A 193 12.48 -3.32 -6.78
CA LEU A 193 11.87 -2.63 -5.64
C LEU A 193 12.83 -2.58 -4.46
N ILE A 194 13.48 -3.70 -4.11
CA ILE A 194 14.44 -3.76 -2.99
C ILE A 194 15.65 -2.86 -3.26
N VAL A 195 16.27 -2.99 -4.43
CA VAL A 195 17.44 -2.19 -4.83
C VAL A 195 17.09 -0.71 -4.91
N GLY A 196 15.93 -0.39 -5.49
CA GLY A 196 15.41 0.96 -5.61
C GLY A 196 15.12 1.59 -4.26
N LEU A 197 14.52 0.85 -3.33
CA LEU A 197 14.26 1.30 -1.97
C LEU A 197 15.58 1.59 -1.23
N LEU A 198 16.53 0.65 -1.25
CA LEU A 198 17.83 0.81 -0.61
C LEU A 198 18.65 1.96 -1.22
N GLY A 199 18.69 2.04 -2.55
CA GLY A 199 19.35 3.11 -3.29
C GLY A 199 18.71 4.47 -2.98
N GLY A 200 17.38 4.55 -2.95
CA GLY A 200 16.66 5.76 -2.61
C GLY A 200 16.87 6.20 -1.15
N ILE A 201 17.04 5.28 -0.20
CA ILE A 201 17.47 5.62 1.17
C ILE A 201 18.85 6.28 1.15
N VAL A 202 19.83 5.71 0.44
CA VAL A 202 21.19 6.25 0.38
C VAL A 202 21.20 7.62 -0.30
N VAL A 203 20.58 7.74 -1.47
CA VAL A 203 20.48 9.00 -2.21
C VAL A 203 19.72 10.04 -1.41
N GLY A 204 18.60 9.64 -0.81
CA GLY A 204 17.77 10.51 0.00
C GLY A 204 18.52 11.06 1.21
N TRP A 205 19.32 10.23 1.89
CA TRP A 205 20.16 10.66 3.01
C TRP A 205 21.25 11.65 2.59
N LEU A 206 21.90 11.39 1.45
CA LEU A 206 22.95 12.27 0.92
C LEU A 206 22.41 13.59 0.38
N ALA A 207 21.23 13.56 -0.23
CA ALA A 207 20.55 14.74 -0.78
C ALA A 207 19.79 15.52 0.29
N ALA A 208 19.51 14.93 1.45
CA ALA A 208 18.76 15.52 2.54
C ALA A 208 19.18 16.96 2.92
N PRO A 209 20.49 17.30 3.03
CA PRO A 209 20.92 18.66 3.37
C PRO A 209 20.48 19.72 2.35
N MET A 210 20.19 19.33 1.11
CA MET A 210 19.72 20.24 0.06
C MET A 210 18.27 20.68 0.26
N PHE A 211 17.53 20.00 1.14
CA PHE A 211 16.11 20.21 1.40
C PHE A 211 15.82 20.56 2.86
N ASP A 212 16.84 20.87 3.68
CA ASP A 212 16.67 21.14 5.12
C ASP A 212 15.70 22.31 5.39
N ASP A 213 15.52 23.23 4.43
CA ASP A 213 14.56 24.34 4.49
C ASP A 213 13.10 23.91 4.26
N VAL A 214 12.88 22.75 3.63
CA VAL A 214 11.56 22.26 3.18
C VAL A 214 11.11 21.06 4.01
N ALA A 215 12.03 20.15 4.31
CA ALA A 215 11.73 18.90 5.00
C ALA A 215 12.93 18.44 5.83
N SER A 216 12.64 17.81 6.97
CA SER A 216 13.69 17.21 7.79
C SER A 216 14.39 16.07 7.03
N ARG A 217 15.67 15.83 7.32
CA ARG A 217 16.43 14.78 6.62
C ARG A 217 15.74 13.41 6.55
N PRO A 218 15.10 12.91 7.62
CA PRO A 218 14.35 11.66 7.55
C PRO A 218 13.21 11.70 6.53
N ILE A 219 12.46 12.81 6.46
CA ILE A 219 11.34 12.97 5.52
C ILE A 219 11.85 12.93 4.08
N THR A 220 12.89 13.70 3.77
CA THR A 220 13.51 13.71 2.44
C THR A 220 14.04 12.33 2.07
N THR A 221 14.72 11.67 3.00
CA THR A 221 15.28 10.32 2.79
C THR A 221 14.20 9.32 2.42
N ILE A 222 13.08 9.35 3.12
CA ILE A 222 11.97 8.44 2.89
C ILE A 222 11.27 8.76 1.58
N GLY A 223 11.01 10.04 1.29
CA GLY A 223 10.40 10.45 0.02
C GLY A 223 11.20 9.93 -1.18
N VAL A 224 12.52 10.10 -1.13
CA VAL A 224 13.44 9.59 -2.16
C VAL A 224 13.50 8.05 -2.15
N ALA A 225 13.40 7.39 -1.00
CA ALA A 225 13.30 5.93 -0.90
C ALA A 225 12.07 5.37 -1.63
N PHE A 226 10.90 5.98 -1.46
CA PHE A 226 9.69 5.56 -2.17
C PHE A 226 9.77 5.81 -3.68
N ILE A 227 10.32 6.95 -4.09
CA ILE A 227 10.58 7.25 -5.50
C ILE A 227 11.55 6.20 -6.08
N GLY A 228 12.63 5.90 -5.35
CA GLY A 228 13.60 4.88 -5.71
C GLY A 228 12.96 3.50 -5.83
N ALA A 229 12.11 3.10 -4.88
CA ALA A 229 11.37 1.83 -4.93
C ALA A 229 10.44 1.73 -6.14
N ALA A 230 9.71 2.81 -6.47
CA ALA A 230 8.82 2.86 -7.63
C ALA A 230 9.61 2.77 -8.96
N ILE A 231 10.69 3.54 -9.09
CA ILE A 231 11.59 3.48 -10.27
C ILE A 231 12.22 2.09 -10.37
N GLY A 232 12.70 1.55 -9.26
CA GLY A 232 13.32 0.24 -9.18
C GLY A 232 12.38 -0.88 -9.57
N LEU A 233 11.11 -0.82 -9.13
CA LEU A 233 10.08 -1.76 -9.56
C LEU A 233 9.91 -1.74 -11.08
N GLY A 234 9.82 -0.54 -11.68
CA GLY A 234 9.70 -0.38 -13.14
C GLY A 234 10.91 -0.93 -13.88
N ILE A 235 12.14 -0.47 -13.55
CA ILE A 235 13.38 -0.90 -14.20
C ILE A 235 13.60 -2.41 -14.01
N GLY A 236 13.37 -2.90 -12.80
CA GLY A 236 13.50 -4.32 -12.47
C GLY A 236 12.58 -5.19 -13.31
N SER A 237 11.32 -4.77 -13.49
CA SER A 237 10.37 -5.46 -14.36
C SER A 237 10.90 -5.60 -15.80
N PHE A 238 11.39 -4.50 -16.39
CA PHE A 238 11.97 -4.52 -17.74
C PHE A 238 13.24 -5.36 -17.85
N ALA A 239 14.15 -5.26 -16.88
CA ALA A 239 15.39 -6.04 -16.86
C ALA A 239 15.13 -7.55 -16.75
N GLY A 240 14.11 -7.93 -15.97
CA GLY A 240 13.68 -9.32 -15.81
C GLY A 240 13.15 -9.95 -17.09
N MET A 241 12.54 -9.16 -17.98
CA MET A 241 12.07 -9.63 -19.29
C MET A 241 13.22 -9.87 -20.28
N ASN A 242 14.22 -8.99 -20.30
CA ASN A 242 15.29 -9.04 -21.30
C ASN A 242 16.33 -10.14 -21.05
N GLY A 243 16.63 -10.46 -19.79
CA GLY A 243 17.68 -11.44 -19.44
C GLY A 243 17.42 -12.88 -19.91
N ARG A 244 16.20 -13.20 -20.36
CA ARG A 244 15.86 -14.54 -20.89
C ARG A 244 15.89 -14.64 -22.42
N GLN A 245 15.68 -13.55 -23.14
CA GLN A 245 15.72 -13.58 -24.62
C GLN A 245 17.13 -13.89 -25.16
N GLU A 246 18.17 -13.64 -24.37
CA GLU A 246 19.56 -13.98 -24.72
C GLU A 246 19.86 -15.46 -24.51
N THR A 247 19.26 -16.11 -23.50
CA THR A 247 19.49 -17.54 -23.21
C THR A 247 18.84 -18.51 -24.19
N THR A 248 17.84 -18.07 -24.97
CA THR A 248 17.17 -18.90 -26.00
C THR A 248 17.81 -18.80 -27.39
N LYS A 249 18.84 -17.95 -27.57
CA LYS A 249 19.56 -17.78 -28.84
C LYS A 249 20.91 -18.51 -28.91
N SER A 250 21.31 -19.24 -27.87
CA SER A 250 22.52 -20.08 -27.83
C SER A 250 22.18 -21.56 -27.91
#